data_AF-A0A259PFW6-F1
#
_entry.id   AF-A0A259PFW6-F1
#
_cell.length_a   1.000
_cell.length_b   1.000
_cell.length_c   1.000
_cell.angle_alpha   90.00
_cell.angle_beta   90.00
_cell.angle_gamma   90.00
#
_symmetry.space_group_name_H-M   'P 1'
#
loop_
_entity.id
_entity.type
_entity.pdbx_description
1 polymer ?
#
loop_
_entity_poly.entity_id
_entity_poly.type
_entity_poly.pdbx_seq_one_letter_code
_entity_poly.pdbx_strand_id
1 'polypeptide(L)'
;MVRARPRGQLRTVPATIAGMRPLLRALRNGEAVGLLPDQAPAAGEGVWAPFFGRPAYTMTLPARLAQLTGAQIMLVFAERLPRGQGYILHFRPFEDPLPDDPVEAATRINQAVESLIRMRPQQYLWGYNRYKAPPGSMPATQPSPAETSPS
;
A
#
# COMPACT_ATOMS: atom_id res chain seq x y z
N MET A 1 11.56 -2.49 -15.93
CA MET A 1 11.64 -3.26 -14.68
C MET A 1 12.97 -2.94 -14.00
N VAL A 2 12.99 -2.05 -13.01
CA VAL A 2 14.24 -1.71 -12.31
C VAL A 2 14.52 -2.82 -11.30
N ARG A 3 15.53 -3.65 -11.59
CA ARG A 3 16.07 -4.63 -10.64
C ARG A 3 16.70 -3.83 -9.49
N ALA A 4 16.05 -3.80 -8.33
CA ALA A 4 16.69 -3.31 -7.11
C ALA A 4 17.92 -4.19 -6.85
N ARG A 5 19.09 -3.55 -6.69
CA ARG A 5 20.34 -4.28 -6.39
C ARG A 5 20.21 -4.91 -5.00
N PRO A 6 20.45 -6.22 -4.82
CA PRO A 6 20.50 -6.81 -3.50
C PRO A 6 21.62 -6.11 -2.72
N ARG A 7 21.25 -5.30 -1.73
CA ARG A 7 22.16 -4.74 -0.74
C ARG A 7 21.95 -5.56 0.55
N GLY A 8 22.93 -6.37 0.93
CA GLY A 8 22.87 -7.23 2.12
C GLY A 8 21.86 -8.39 2.00
N GLN A 9 21.17 -8.69 3.09
CA GLN A 9 20.22 -9.81 3.23
C GLN A 9 18.84 -9.55 2.55
N LEU A 10 18.69 -8.45 1.82
CA LEU A 10 17.44 -8.08 1.16
C LEU A 10 17.19 -8.92 -0.10
N ARG A 11 16.17 -9.78 -0.06
CA ARG A 11 15.65 -10.51 -1.22
C ARG A 11 14.50 -9.72 -1.84
N THR A 12 14.52 -9.57 -3.16
CA THR A 12 13.44 -8.89 -3.88
C THR A 12 12.59 -9.91 -4.62
N VAL A 13 11.28 -9.81 -4.44
CA VAL A 13 10.30 -10.60 -5.17
C VAL A 13 9.22 -9.64 -5.69
N PRO A 14 8.56 -9.95 -6.82
CA PRO A 14 7.43 -9.15 -7.27
C PRO A 14 6.36 -9.08 -6.17
N ALA A 15 5.94 -7.87 -5.79
CA ALA A 15 4.86 -7.64 -4.83
C ALA A 15 3.48 -7.83 -5.49
N THR A 16 3.29 -8.98 -6.13
CA THR A 16 2.11 -9.35 -6.90
C THR A 16 1.44 -10.59 -6.32
N ILE A 17 0.22 -10.90 -6.74
CA ILE A 17 -0.44 -12.16 -6.36
C ILE A 17 0.38 -13.36 -6.86
N ALA A 18 1.00 -13.28 -8.03
CA ALA A 18 1.90 -14.33 -8.53
C ALA A 18 3.16 -14.48 -7.65
N GLY A 19 3.67 -13.38 -7.08
CA GLY A 19 4.76 -13.35 -6.10
C GLY A 19 4.37 -13.74 -4.67
N MET A 20 3.11 -14.13 -4.43
CA MET A 20 2.62 -14.43 -3.08
C MET A 20 3.26 -15.67 -2.45
N ARG A 21 3.55 -16.72 -3.24
CA ARG A 21 4.14 -17.98 -2.71
C ARG A 21 5.47 -17.77 -1.97
N PRO A 22 6.49 -17.10 -2.53
CA PRO A 22 7.74 -16.85 -1.81
C PRO A 22 7.54 -15.95 -0.58
N LEU A 23 6.61 -14.98 -0.63
CA LEU A 23 6.30 -14.11 0.51
C LEU A 23 5.66 -14.90 1.67
N LEU A 24 4.71 -15.78 1.37
CA LEU A 24 4.11 -16.68 2.37
C LEU A 24 5.16 -17.59 3.01
N ARG A 25 6.08 -18.14 2.21
CA ARG A 25 7.17 -18.97 2.73
C ARG A 25 8.09 -18.18 3.66
N ALA A 26 8.46 -16.96 3.27
CA ALA A 26 9.29 -16.08 4.10
C ALA A 26 8.62 -15.83 5.46
N LEU A 27 7.35 -15.41 5.48
CA LEU A 27 6.61 -15.17 6.72
C LEU A 27 6.49 -16.43 7.59
N ARG A 28 6.22 -17.60 7.00
CA ARG A 28 6.14 -18.87 7.73
C ARG A 28 7.48 -19.33 8.31
N ASN A 29 8.59 -18.87 7.73
CA ASN A 29 9.93 -19.13 8.24
C ASN A 29 10.38 -18.11 9.29
N GLY A 30 9.50 -17.19 9.74
CA GLY A 30 9.84 -16.14 10.68
C GLY A 30 10.64 -14.97 10.06
N GLU A 31 10.68 -14.87 8.73
CA GLU A 31 11.29 -13.73 8.04
C GLU A 31 10.29 -12.55 7.95
N ALA A 32 10.82 -11.33 7.79
CA ALA A 32 10.01 -10.14 7.57
C ALA A 32 9.78 -9.86 6.08
N VAL A 33 8.60 -9.35 5.74
CA VAL A 33 8.25 -8.90 4.39
C VAL A 33 7.93 -7.41 4.40
N GLY A 34 8.62 -6.64 3.55
CA GLY A 34 8.37 -5.21 3.35
C GLY A 34 7.56 -4.94 2.07
N LEU A 35 6.53 -4.10 2.17
CA LEU A 35 5.61 -3.74 1.08
C LEU A 35 5.31 -2.23 1.15
N LEU A 36 4.98 -1.61 0.02
CA LEU A 36 4.47 -0.24 -0.05
C LEU A 36 2.98 -0.27 -0.41
N PRO A 37 2.06 -0.21 0.56
CA PRO A 37 0.63 -0.43 0.31
C PRO A 37 -0.06 0.71 -0.45
N ASP A 38 0.59 1.88 -0.54
CA ASP A 38 0.06 3.11 -1.10
C ASP A 38 0.41 3.33 -2.58
N GLN A 39 1.02 2.33 -3.22
CA GLN A 39 1.30 2.32 -4.65
C GLN A 39 0.20 1.53 -5.39
N ALA A 40 -0.35 2.10 -6.47
CA ALA A 40 -1.31 1.40 -7.31
C ALA A 40 -0.66 0.16 -7.97
N PRO A 41 -1.18 -1.06 -7.72
CA PRO A 41 -0.63 -2.29 -8.29
C PRO A 41 -1.08 -2.49 -9.75
N ALA A 42 -0.73 -3.61 -10.38
CA ALA A 42 -1.24 -3.93 -11.71
C ALA A 42 -2.75 -4.26 -11.69
N ALA A 43 -3.39 -4.23 -12.87
CA ALA A 43 -4.79 -4.65 -12.99
C ALA A 43 -4.96 -6.11 -12.52
N GLY A 44 -6.02 -6.37 -11.75
CA GLY A 44 -6.27 -7.66 -11.10
C GLY A 44 -5.54 -7.90 -9.77
N GLU A 45 -4.63 -7.01 -9.36
CA GLU A 45 -3.86 -7.14 -8.11
C GLU A 45 -4.33 -6.19 -6.99
N GLY A 46 -5.40 -5.43 -7.25
CA GLY A 46 -5.94 -4.45 -6.32
C GLY A 46 -7.45 -4.31 -6.44
N VAL A 47 -7.99 -3.48 -5.55
CA VAL A 47 -9.41 -3.12 -5.49
C VAL A 47 -9.55 -1.61 -5.33
N TRP A 48 -10.69 -1.08 -5.74
CA TRP A 48 -11.01 0.33 -5.50
C TRP A 48 -11.49 0.50 -4.06
N ALA A 49 -10.70 1.19 -3.25
CA ALA A 49 -11.01 1.49 -1.86
C ALA A 49 -10.80 2.99 -1.58
N PRO A 50 -11.53 3.60 -0.63
CA PRO A 50 -11.33 5.00 -0.28
C PRO A 50 -9.92 5.29 0.23
N PHE A 51 -9.34 6.40 -0.20
CA PHE A 51 -8.11 7.00 0.32
C PHE A 51 -8.30 8.52 0.31
N PHE A 52 -8.27 9.15 1.48
CA PHE A 52 -8.69 10.53 1.74
C PHE A 52 -10.04 10.88 1.10
N GLY A 53 -11.02 9.98 1.27
CA GLY A 53 -12.40 10.18 0.79
C GLY A 53 -12.59 10.00 -0.73
N ARG A 54 -11.53 9.67 -1.48
CA ARG A 54 -11.60 9.44 -2.92
C ARG A 54 -11.24 7.99 -3.25
N PRO A 55 -11.92 7.33 -4.22
CA PRO A 55 -11.53 5.99 -4.64
C PRO A 55 -10.10 5.95 -5.17
N ALA A 56 -9.30 5.02 -4.67
CA ALA A 56 -7.94 4.76 -5.13
C ALA A 56 -7.71 3.25 -5.29
N TYR A 57 -7.10 2.86 -6.40
CA TYR A 57 -6.82 1.46 -6.67
C TYR A 57 -5.69 0.98 -5.73
N THR A 58 -6.01 0.02 -4.86
CA THR A 58 -5.24 -0.32 -3.66
C THR A 58 -4.93 -1.81 -3.66
N MET A 59 -3.68 -2.17 -3.38
CA MET A 59 -3.26 -3.58 -3.37
C MET A 59 -3.88 -4.38 -2.24
N THR A 60 -4.22 -5.64 -2.52
CA THR A 60 -4.83 -6.56 -1.55
C THR A 60 -3.81 -7.47 -0.88
N LEU A 61 -2.57 -7.50 -1.39
CA LEU A 61 -1.51 -8.41 -0.95
C LEU A 61 -1.17 -8.28 0.55
N PRO A 62 -1.04 -7.08 1.17
CA PRO A 62 -0.72 -6.98 2.60
C PRO A 62 -1.77 -7.68 3.48
N ALA A 63 -3.06 -7.40 3.23
CA ALA A 63 -4.15 -7.99 3.99
C ALA A 63 -4.20 -9.52 3.81
N ARG A 64 -4.05 -9.98 2.56
CA ARG A 64 -4.07 -11.41 2.23
C ARG A 64 -2.92 -12.18 2.88
N LEU A 65 -1.72 -11.60 2.93
CA LEU A 65 -0.59 -12.22 3.62
C LEU A 65 -0.88 -12.37 5.11
N ALA A 66 -1.34 -11.31 5.77
CA ALA A 66 -1.66 -11.35 7.21
C ALA A 66 -2.75 -12.38 7.53
N GLN A 67 -3.82 -12.44 6.74
CA GLN A 67 -4.91 -13.42 6.92
C GLN A 67 -4.43 -14.87 6.76
N LEU A 68 -3.54 -15.15 5.79
CA LEU A 68 -3.07 -16.51 5.50
C LEU A 68 -1.96 -17.01 6.43
N THR A 69 -1.27 -16.10 7.14
CA THR A 69 -0.12 -16.46 7.99
C THR A 69 -0.33 -16.13 9.46
N GLY A 70 -1.31 -15.28 9.79
CA GLY A 70 -1.44 -14.70 11.13
C GLY A 70 -0.34 -13.69 11.47
N ALA A 71 0.45 -13.23 10.49
CA ALA A 71 1.53 -12.28 10.75
C ALA A 71 1.01 -10.90 11.17
N GLN A 72 1.63 -10.31 12.19
CA GLN A 72 1.37 -8.93 12.61
C GLN A 72 1.81 -7.95 11.52
N ILE A 73 0.89 -7.11 11.05
CA ILE A 73 1.26 -5.99 10.19
C ILE A 73 1.86 -4.89 11.06
N MET A 74 3.06 -4.44 10.67
CA MET A 74 3.72 -3.26 11.26
C MET A 74 3.69 -2.13 10.23
N LEU A 75 3.09 -1.00 10.63
CA LEU A 75 3.13 0.26 9.92
C LEU A 75 4.48 0.94 10.21
N VAL A 76 5.25 1.21 9.15
CA VAL A 76 6.59 1.79 9.27
C VAL A 76 6.74 2.99 8.36
N PHE A 77 7.23 4.11 8.89
CA PHE A 77 7.65 5.25 8.08
C PHE A 77 8.89 5.92 8.69
N ALA A 78 9.66 6.59 7.83
CA ALA A 78 10.83 7.36 8.22
C ALA A 78 10.48 8.85 8.21
N GLU A 79 10.58 9.50 9.36
CA GLU A 79 10.48 10.95 9.49
C GLU A 79 11.86 11.58 9.30
N ARG A 80 12.01 12.44 8.30
CA ARG A 80 13.21 13.25 8.10
C ARG A 80 13.24 14.41 9.10
N LEU A 81 14.34 14.54 9.84
CA LEU A 81 14.56 15.63 10.78
C LEU A 81 15.05 16.91 10.08
N PRO A 82 14.75 18.10 10.63
CA PRO A 82 15.15 19.37 10.02
C PRO A 82 16.67 19.52 10.00
N ARG A 83 17.17 20.32 9.05
CA ARG A 83 18.59 20.69 8.93
C ARG A 83 19.55 19.49 8.84
N GLY A 84 19.10 18.38 8.26
CA GLY A 84 19.98 17.22 8.01
C GLY A 84 20.32 16.41 9.26
N GLN A 85 19.56 16.53 10.35
CA GLN A 85 19.78 15.79 11.60
C GLN A 85 19.46 14.28 11.52
N GLY A 86 19.23 13.74 10.32
CA GLY A 86 18.94 12.33 10.09
C GLY A 86 17.45 12.01 10.06
N TYR A 87 17.11 10.80 10.53
CA TYR A 87 15.76 10.24 10.44
C TYR A 87 15.34 9.57 11.74
N ILE A 88 14.05 9.65 12.06
CA ILE A 88 13.40 8.81 13.08
C ILE A 88 12.57 7.75 12.36
N LEU A 89 12.80 6.47 12.70
CA LEU A 89 11.95 5.38 12.25
C LEU A 89 10.82 5.17 13.24
N HIS A 90 9.60 5.26 12.74
CA HIS A 90 8.39 5.00 13.51
C HIS A 90 7.87 3.62 13.17
N PHE A 91 7.59 2.81 14.19
CA PHE A 91 6.98 1.48 14.07
C PHE A 91 5.70 1.47 14.88
N ARG A 92 4.59 1.10 14.25
CA ARG A 92 3.28 1.00 14.92
C ARG A 92 2.59 -0.31 14.51
N PRO A 93 2.06 -1.10 15.44
CA PRO A 93 1.24 -2.24 15.05
C PRO A 93 -0.03 -1.73 14.35
N PHE A 94 -0.46 -2.47 13.34
CA PHE A 94 -1.81 -2.34 12.80
C PHE A 94 -2.75 -3.13 13.72
N GLU A 95 -3.72 -2.45 14.33
CA GLU A 95 -4.58 -3.00 15.38
C GLU A 95 -5.98 -3.36 14.89
N ASP A 96 -6.40 -2.82 13.74
CA ASP A 96 -7.72 -3.09 13.19
C ASP A 96 -7.80 -4.54 12.69
N PRO A 97 -8.96 -5.21 12.83
CA PRO A 97 -9.15 -6.50 12.19
C PRO A 97 -9.05 -6.37 10.65
N LEU A 98 -8.69 -7.45 9.96
CA LEU A 98 -8.74 -7.50 8.50
C LEU A 98 -9.88 -8.41 8.05
N PRO A 99 -11.00 -7.85 7.57
CA PRO A 99 -12.15 -8.63 7.10
C PRO A 99 -11.82 -9.38 5.80
N ASP A 100 -12.56 -10.46 5.51
CA ASP A 100 -12.37 -11.24 4.29
C ASP A 100 -12.75 -10.48 3.01
N ASP A 101 -13.64 -9.48 3.12
CA ASP A 101 -13.97 -8.60 2.01
C ASP A 101 -12.74 -7.76 1.59
N PRO A 102 -12.24 -7.91 0.34
CA PRO A 102 -11.01 -7.25 -0.07
C PRO A 102 -11.11 -5.72 -0.07
N VAL A 103 -12.29 -5.17 -0.36
CA VAL A 103 -12.50 -3.70 -0.40
C VAL A 103 -12.46 -3.13 1.01
N GLU A 104 -13.14 -3.77 1.96
CA GLU A 104 -13.13 -3.36 3.36
C GLU A 104 -11.73 -3.51 3.97
N ALA A 105 -11.02 -4.61 3.70
CA ALA A 105 -9.65 -4.80 4.16
C ALA A 105 -8.69 -3.74 3.59
N ALA A 106 -8.78 -3.46 2.28
CA ALA A 106 -8.00 -2.40 1.64
C ALA A 106 -8.35 -1.01 2.20
N THR A 107 -9.61 -0.78 2.56
CA THR A 107 -10.07 0.47 3.19
C THR A 107 -9.41 0.67 4.55
N ARG A 108 -9.34 -0.36 5.39
CA ARG A 108 -8.67 -0.28 6.71
C ARG A 108 -7.17 -0.02 6.56
N ILE A 109 -6.51 -0.68 5.59
CA ILE A 109 -5.11 -0.40 5.27
C ILE A 109 -4.91 1.04 4.78
N ASN A 110 -5.79 1.56 3.92
CA ASN A 110 -5.74 2.95 3.47
C ASN A 110 -5.91 3.92 4.65
N GLN A 111 -6.88 3.70 5.53
CA GLN A 111 -7.10 4.53 6.72
C GLN A 111 -5.87 4.57 7.64
N ALA A 112 -5.21 3.41 7.83
CA ALA A 112 -3.96 3.34 8.55
C ALA A 112 -2.86 4.17 7.87
N VAL A 113 -2.70 4.06 6.55
CA VAL A 113 -1.74 4.89 5.79
C VAL A 113 -2.08 6.38 5.90
N GLU A 114 -3.35 6.77 5.79
CA GLU A 114 -3.78 8.15 5.97
C GLU A 114 -3.41 8.67 7.36
N SER A 115 -3.55 7.86 8.41
CA SER A 115 -3.14 8.22 9.77
C SER A 115 -1.63 8.51 9.85
N LEU A 116 -0.80 7.74 9.13
CA LEU A 116 0.64 8.01 9.03
C LEU A 116 0.93 9.31 8.31
N ILE A 117 0.26 9.54 7.19
CA ILE A 117 0.41 10.76 6.39
C ILE A 117 0.02 11.99 7.21
N ARG A 118 -1.08 11.93 7.98
CA ARG A 118 -1.53 13.04 8.84
C ARG A 118 -0.49 13.42 9.91
N MET A 119 0.40 12.52 10.31
CA MET A 119 1.47 12.87 11.26
C MET A 119 2.49 13.82 10.64
N ARG A 120 2.84 13.64 9.36
CA ARG A 120 3.86 14.43 8.64
C ARG A 120 3.46 14.63 7.16
N PRO A 121 2.37 15.36 6.87
CA PRO A 121 1.82 15.45 5.52
C PRO A 121 2.82 16.03 4.53
N GLN A 122 3.64 16.99 4.95
CA GLN A 122 4.70 17.62 4.15
C GLN A 122 5.82 16.67 3.69
N GLN A 123 5.91 15.47 4.28
CA GLN A 123 6.93 14.47 3.92
C GLN A 123 6.37 13.33 3.06
N TYR A 124 5.06 13.30 2.82
CA TYR A 124 4.47 12.32 1.92
C TYR A 124 4.81 12.64 0.46
N LEU A 125 4.99 11.61 -0.36
CA LEU A 125 5.37 11.74 -1.77
C LEU A 125 4.14 12.13 -2.64
N TRP A 126 3.63 13.34 -2.46
CA TRP A 126 2.45 13.85 -3.18
C TRP A 126 2.61 13.91 -4.71
N GLY A 127 3.85 13.90 -5.22
CA GLY A 127 4.12 13.82 -6.66
C GLY A 127 3.73 12.47 -7.30
N TYR A 128 3.48 11.44 -6.48
CA TYR A 128 2.92 10.20 -6.98
C TYR A 128 1.42 10.34 -7.26
N ASN A 129 0.98 10.03 -8.48
CA ASN A 129 -0.44 9.99 -8.81
C ASN A 129 -1.12 8.77 -8.15
N ARG A 130 -1.47 8.89 -6.88
CA ARG A 130 -2.14 7.86 -6.06
C ARG A 130 -3.49 7.42 -6.63
N TYR A 131 -4.15 8.30 -7.37
CA TYR A 131 -5.48 8.09 -7.96
C TYR A 131 -5.44 7.61 -9.41
N LYS A 132 -4.26 7.28 -9.95
CA LYS A 132 -4.15 6.71 -11.29
C LYS A 132 -4.89 5.37 -11.36
N ALA A 133 -5.62 5.15 -12.43
CA ALA A 133 -6.17 3.84 -12.78
C ALA A 133 -5.13 3.08 -13.62
N PRO A 134 -4.61 1.93 -13.17
CA PRO A 134 -3.90 1.03 -14.05
C PRO A 134 -4.75 0.65 -15.27
N PRO A 135 -4.18 0.51 -16.48
CA PRO A 135 -4.92 0.04 -17.65
C PRO A 135 -5.65 -1.28 -17.35
N GLY A 136 -6.96 -1.34 -17.61
CA GLY A 136 -7.80 -2.52 -17.32
C GLY A 136 -8.27 -2.66 -15.87
N SER A 137 -7.97 -1.70 -14.98
CA SER A 137 -8.47 -1.70 -13.60
C SER A 137 -9.77 -0.92 -13.39
N MET A 138 -10.17 -0.10 -14.36
CA MET A 138 -11.39 0.71 -14.27
C MET A 138 -12.60 -0.21 -14.04
N PRO A 139 -13.47 0.08 -13.05
CA PRO A 139 -14.73 -0.63 -12.94
C PRO A 139 -15.58 -0.29 -14.17
N ALA A 140 -16.36 -1.26 -14.66
CA ALA A 140 -17.17 -1.12 -15.88
C ALA A 140 -18.22 0.02 -15.82
N THR A 141 -18.34 0.73 -14.70
CA THR A 141 -19.27 1.83 -14.52
C THR A 141 -18.65 2.89 -13.60
N GLN A 142 -18.07 3.93 -14.19
CA GLN A 142 -17.99 5.25 -13.59
C GLN A 142 -18.64 6.22 -14.59
N PRO A 143 -19.58 7.08 -14.18
CA PRO A 143 -20.06 8.14 -15.05
C PRO A 143 -18.88 9.05 -15.41
N SER A 144 -18.79 9.39 -16.70
CA SER A 144 -17.84 10.38 -17.22
C SER A 144 -17.83 11.60 -16.29
N PRO A 145 -16.66 12.18 -15.94
CA PRO A 145 -16.67 13.48 -15.29
C PRO A 145 -17.38 14.43 -16.27
N ALA A 146 -18.58 14.88 -15.90
CA ALA A 146 -19.28 15.89 -16.64
C ALA A 146 -18.32 17.07 -16.84
N GLU A 147 -18.18 17.50 -18.08
CA GLU A 147 -17.55 18.77 -18.43
C GLU A 147 -18.28 19.88 -17.68
N THR A 148 -17.81 20.21 -16.48
CA THR A 148 -18.04 21.53 -15.90
C THR A 148 -17.13 22.49 -16.66
N SER A 149 -17.55 22.89 -17.86
CA SER A 149 -17.11 24.16 -18.43
C SER A 149 -17.90 25.28 -17.75
N PRO A 150 -17.23 26.24 -17.09
CA PRO A 150 -17.88 27.45 -16.62
C PRO A 150 -17.95 28.50 -17.74
N SER A 151 -19.07 29.24 -17.72
CA SER A 151 -19.44 30.45 -18.48
C SER A 151 -20.13 30.24 -19.83
#